data_AF-A0A382BUM1-F1
#
_entry.id   AF-A0A382BUM1-F1
#
_cell.length_a   1.000
_cell.length_b   1.000
_cell.length_c   1.000
_cell.angle_alpha   90.00
_cell.angle_beta   90.00
_cell.angle_gamma   90.00
#
_symmetry.space_group_name_H-M   'P 1'
#
loop_
_entity.id
_entity.type
_entity.pdbx_description
1 polymer ?
#
loop_
_entity_poly.entity_id
_entity_poly.type
_entity_poly.pdbx_seq_one_letter_code
_entity_poly.pdbx_strand_id
1 'polypeptide(L)'
;VFAKLAKAGLAPSRLAKRPVLIRRLYLVMLGIHPSPREVAAFVNAPRPDAWERLVDRVLDDPRLGERWAQHWLDVIRYGETHGFEMNRERPNAWPFRDWVVDAMNRDLPYDRFVREQLAGDALGSGVGTGFLVAGPNDQVKSQDINLTLTQRQNELDGMISTTGTTFLGLTLGCARCHDHKFDPVTQRDYYSLQAVFAGVQHAARDINRKTDPALERERATLESRIDSAQKELTMLEAGVPRFKRPVNARGNEETFEPVQARFVRFNIARANRAEPCVDELEVFAAGKNVALASAGAKATASGVYADGGNAFHQLAFVNDGRYGNSRSWIAKNRDNAWVQIELAKPVAINRIKWARDREGHYADRLAVEYTFDVATELGQWRTVARSADR
;
A
#
# COMPACT_ATOMS: atom_id res chain seq x y z
N VAL A 1 35.58 -4.60 -35.44
CA VAL A 1 34.36 -5.30 -35.92
C VAL A 1 34.24 -5.31 -37.44
N PHE A 2 34.23 -4.16 -38.13
CA PHE A 2 34.04 -4.08 -39.60
C PHE A 2 35.04 -4.91 -40.43
N ALA A 3 36.32 -4.94 -40.04
CA ALA A 3 37.32 -5.78 -40.71
C ALA A 3 37.01 -7.29 -40.64
N LYS A 4 36.43 -7.76 -39.51
CA LYS A 4 36.03 -9.17 -39.37
C LYS A 4 34.78 -9.49 -40.20
N LEU A 5 33.82 -8.57 -40.29
CA LEU A 5 32.64 -8.72 -41.14
C LEU A 5 33.04 -8.81 -42.63
N ALA A 6 33.92 -7.91 -43.08
CA ALA A 6 34.41 -7.91 -44.45
C ALA A 6 35.14 -9.22 -44.82
N LYS A 7 36.00 -9.73 -43.92
CA LYS A 7 36.67 -11.03 -44.10
C LYS A 7 35.70 -12.21 -44.20
N ALA A 8 34.53 -12.10 -43.55
CA ALA A 8 33.47 -13.11 -43.60
C ALA A 8 32.49 -12.90 -44.77
N GLY A 9 32.72 -11.94 -45.67
CA GLY A 9 31.80 -11.62 -46.77
C GLY A 9 30.47 -11.01 -46.30
N LEU A 10 30.42 -10.46 -45.09
CA LEU A 10 29.22 -9.88 -44.49
C LEU A 10 29.28 -8.35 -44.54
N ALA A 11 28.14 -7.72 -44.84
CA ALA A 11 27.96 -6.28 -44.78
C ALA A 11 27.10 -5.89 -43.57
N PRO A 12 27.34 -4.71 -42.94
CA PRO A 12 26.44 -4.18 -41.93
C PRO A 12 25.02 -4.01 -42.46
N SER A 13 24.02 -4.18 -41.60
CA SER A 13 22.64 -3.84 -41.95
C SER A 13 22.52 -2.37 -42.33
N ARG A 14 21.62 -2.07 -43.29
CA ARG A 14 21.32 -0.69 -43.68
C ARG A 14 20.83 0.11 -42.48
N LEU A 15 21.29 1.36 -42.38
CA LEU A 15 20.84 2.28 -41.34
C LEU A 15 19.32 2.48 -41.44
N ALA A 16 18.64 2.47 -40.29
CA ALA A 16 17.20 2.66 -40.25
C ALA A 16 16.82 4.11 -40.62
N LYS A 17 15.56 4.31 -41.05
CA LYS A 17 15.01 5.66 -41.30
C LYS A 17 15.04 6.49 -40.01
N ARG A 18 15.25 7.81 -40.12
CA ARG A 18 15.36 8.74 -38.99
C ARG A 18 14.26 8.57 -37.91
N PRO A 19 12.96 8.43 -38.24
CA PRO A 19 11.92 8.21 -37.22
C PRO A 19 12.12 6.92 -36.40
N VAL A 20 12.65 5.87 -37.04
CA VAL A 20 12.93 4.59 -36.38
C VAL A 20 14.17 4.70 -35.49
N LEU A 21 15.19 5.43 -35.93
CA LEU A 21 16.41 5.65 -35.16
C LEU A 21 16.14 6.37 -33.84
N ILE A 22 15.46 7.52 -33.87
CA ILE A 22 15.15 8.25 -32.63
C ILE A 22 14.25 7.44 -31.68
N ARG A 23 13.25 6.73 -32.23
CA ARG A 23 12.38 5.87 -31.41
C ARG A 23 13.19 4.77 -30.71
N ARG A 24 14.08 4.09 -31.43
CA ARG A 24 14.93 3.03 -30.85
C ARG A 24 15.87 3.59 -29.78
N LEU A 25 16.52 4.73 -30.07
CA LEU A 25 17.44 5.37 -29.14
C LEU A 25 16.73 5.73 -27.83
N TYR A 26 15.58 6.40 -27.90
CA TYR A 26 14.82 6.79 -26.70
C TYR A 26 14.30 5.57 -25.92
N LEU A 27 13.76 4.56 -26.60
CA LEU A 27 13.24 3.37 -25.91
C LEU A 27 14.35 2.56 -25.22
N VAL A 28 15.50 2.41 -25.88
CA VAL A 28 16.61 1.63 -25.32
C VAL A 28 17.30 2.40 -24.20
N MET A 29 17.62 3.68 -24.44
CA MET A 29 18.45 4.46 -23.52
C MET A 29 17.65 5.10 -22.39
N LEU A 30 16.41 5.53 -22.65
CA LEU A 30 15.58 6.27 -21.68
C LEU A 30 14.33 5.49 -21.25
N GLY A 31 14.02 4.34 -21.87
CA GLY A 31 12.83 3.54 -21.54
C GLY A 31 11.48 4.14 -21.98
N ILE A 32 11.48 5.27 -22.68
CA ILE A 32 10.27 6.02 -23.05
C ILE A 32 10.24 6.37 -24.55
N HIS A 33 9.09 6.81 -25.03
CA HIS A 33 8.97 7.32 -26.40
C HIS A 33 9.46 8.77 -26.50
N PRO A 34 10.07 9.17 -27.64
CA PRO A 34 10.33 10.58 -27.92
C PRO A 34 9.00 11.31 -28.15
N SER A 35 8.93 12.58 -27.76
CA SER A 35 7.78 13.42 -28.07
C SER A 35 7.68 13.69 -29.58
N PRO A 36 6.48 13.98 -30.12
CA PRO A 36 6.31 14.37 -31.53
C PRO A 36 7.22 15.54 -31.94
N ARG A 37 7.46 16.49 -31.03
CA ARG A 37 8.34 17.64 -31.25
C ARG A 37 9.80 17.23 -31.41
N GLU A 38 10.31 16.34 -30.57
CA GLU A 38 11.68 15.81 -30.66
C GLU A 38 11.88 15.01 -31.93
N VAL A 39 10.89 14.20 -32.33
CA VAL A 39 10.90 13.46 -33.60
C VAL A 39 10.97 14.43 -34.78
N ALA A 40 10.09 15.44 -34.84
CA ALA A 40 10.09 16.41 -35.93
C ALA A 40 11.42 17.19 -36.00
N ALA A 41 11.96 17.61 -34.85
CA ALA A 41 13.24 18.31 -34.78
C ALA A 41 14.39 17.46 -35.31
N PHE A 42 14.47 16.17 -34.98
CA PHE A 42 15.51 15.28 -35.49
C PHE A 42 15.28 14.93 -36.97
N VAL A 43 14.07 14.54 -37.37
CA VAL A 43 13.78 14.07 -38.73
C VAL A 43 14.05 15.16 -39.76
N ASN A 44 13.72 16.42 -39.45
CA ASN A 44 13.85 17.56 -40.35
C ASN A 44 15.17 18.33 -40.19
N ALA A 45 16.08 17.90 -39.30
CA ALA A 45 17.34 18.60 -39.11
C ALA A 45 18.22 18.49 -40.37
N PRO A 46 18.62 19.62 -41.00
CA PRO A 46 19.40 19.63 -42.24
C PRO A 46 20.88 19.30 -42.02
N ARG A 47 21.31 19.17 -40.77
CA ARG A 47 22.72 19.02 -40.43
C ARG A 47 23.21 17.58 -40.65
N PRO A 48 24.45 17.40 -41.15
CA PRO A 48 25.03 16.08 -41.34
C PRO A 48 25.33 15.36 -40.01
N ASP A 49 25.58 16.10 -38.93
CA ASP A 49 25.89 15.62 -37.57
C ASP A 49 24.64 15.46 -36.67
N ALA A 50 23.45 15.48 -37.26
CA ALA A 50 22.20 15.52 -36.49
C ALA A 50 21.96 14.24 -35.66
N TRP A 51 22.54 13.11 -36.07
CA TRP A 51 22.43 11.84 -35.33
C TRP A 51 23.33 11.85 -34.10
N GLU A 52 24.59 12.24 -34.27
CA GLU A 52 25.60 12.34 -33.22
C GLU A 52 25.12 13.29 -32.13
N ARG A 53 24.63 14.49 -32.49
CA ARG A 53 24.08 15.44 -31.53
C ARG A 53 22.80 14.95 -30.84
N LEU A 54 22.03 14.07 -31.47
CA LEU A 54 20.88 13.44 -30.81
C LEU A 54 21.36 12.42 -29.79
N VAL A 55 22.38 11.63 -30.13
CA VAL A 55 23.01 10.67 -29.21
C VAL A 55 23.59 11.40 -28.01
N ASP A 56 24.39 12.46 -28.20
CA ASP A 56 24.97 13.24 -27.10
C ASP A 56 23.89 13.76 -26.15
N ARG A 57 22.81 14.36 -26.70
CA ARG A 57 21.68 14.83 -25.88
C ARG A 57 20.97 13.73 -25.11
N VAL A 58 20.87 12.53 -25.66
CA VAL A 58 20.26 11.38 -24.97
C VAL A 58 21.20 10.83 -23.90
N LEU A 59 22.52 10.87 -24.14
CA LEU A 59 23.51 10.46 -23.16
C LEU A 59 23.62 11.45 -21.99
N ASP A 60 23.39 12.75 -22.26
CA ASP A 60 23.32 13.81 -21.24
C ASP A 60 21.97 13.89 -20.52
N ASP A 61 20.98 13.08 -20.90
CA ASP A 61 19.63 13.11 -20.33
C ASP A 61 19.61 12.38 -18.97
N PRO A 62 19.11 13.00 -17.87
CA PRO A 62 19.11 12.38 -16.54
C PRO A 62 18.29 11.09 -16.47
N ARG A 63 17.33 10.88 -17.38
CA ARG A 63 16.54 9.65 -17.48
C ARG A 63 17.37 8.44 -17.92
N LEU A 64 18.56 8.68 -18.47
CA LEU A 64 19.52 7.61 -18.76
C LEU A 64 19.89 6.87 -17.47
N GLY A 65 20.27 7.59 -16.43
CA GLY A 65 20.60 7.02 -15.13
C GLY A 65 19.42 6.29 -14.50
N GLU A 66 18.20 6.82 -14.62
CA GLU A 66 16.98 6.14 -14.16
C GLU A 66 16.80 4.79 -14.87
N ARG A 67 16.95 4.77 -16.20
CA ARG A 67 16.80 3.56 -17.01
C ARG A 67 17.85 2.50 -16.70
N TRP A 68 19.12 2.90 -16.60
CA TRP A 68 20.22 1.97 -16.33
C TRP A 68 20.28 1.53 -14.88
N ALA A 69 19.92 2.41 -13.94
CA ALA A 69 19.79 2.04 -12.53
C ALA A 69 18.72 0.97 -12.34
N GLN A 70 17.60 0.99 -13.08
CA GLN A 70 16.62 -0.08 -13.01
C GLN A 70 17.26 -1.46 -13.28
N HIS A 71 18.04 -1.59 -14.34
CA HIS A 71 18.74 -2.84 -14.65
C HIS A 71 19.71 -3.26 -13.54
N TRP A 72 20.40 -2.29 -12.92
CA TRP A 72 21.27 -2.57 -11.78
C TRP A 72 20.49 -3.04 -10.55
N LEU A 73 19.41 -2.32 -10.20
CA LEU A 73 18.58 -2.59 -9.04
C LEU A 73 17.90 -3.97 -9.13
N ASP A 74 17.51 -4.38 -10.35
CA ASP A 74 16.99 -5.73 -10.61
C ASP A 74 18.05 -6.82 -10.31
N VAL A 75 19.30 -6.62 -10.77
CA VAL A 75 20.39 -7.58 -10.57
C VAL A 75 20.68 -7.81 -9.09
N ILE A 76 20.67 -6.74 -8.29
CA ILE A 76 20.98 -6.82 -6.86
C ILE A 76 19.77 -7.18 -5.99
N ARG A 77 18.60 -7.38 -6.62
CA ARG A 77 17.33 -7.73 -5.95
C ARG A 77 16.84 -6.64 -5.00
N TYR A 78 17.05 -5.38 -5.38
CA TYR A 78 16.55 -4.24 -4.62
C TYR A 78 15.02 -4.24 -4.58
N GLY A 79 14.46 -3.96 -3.42
CA GLY A 79 13.05 -3.71 -3.23
C GLY A 79 12.80 -2.62 -2.20
N GLU A 80 11.73 -1.86 -2.39
CA GLU A 80 11.25 -0.88 -1.39
C GLU A 80 10.43 -1.54 -0.27
N THR A 81 10.49 -2.87 -0.19
CA THR A 81 9.88 -3.69 0.86
C THR A 81 10.87 -4.77 1.32
N HIS A 82 10.58 -5.46 2.43
CA HIS A 82 11.47 -6.51 2.94
C HIS A 82 11.50 -7.78 2.09
N GLY A 83 10.52 -8.03 1.22
CA GLY A 83 10.58 -9.09 0.21
C GLY A 83 10.61 -10.52 0.77
N PHE A 84 10.19 -10.71 2.02
CA PHE A 84 10.13 -12.00 2.71
C PHE A 84 8.75 -12.20 3.37
N GLU A 85 8.62 -13.15 4.32
CA GLU A 85 7.36 -13.54 4.99
C GLU A 85 6.50 -12.33 5.43
N MET A 86 7.10 -11.37 6.15
CA MET A 86 6.49 -10.06 6.40
C MET A 86 6.99 -9.05 5.38
N ASN A 87 6.25 -8.87 4.28
CA ASN A 87 6.61 -7.93 3.23
C ASN A 87 6.25 -6.48 3.58
N ARG A 88 6.87 -5.92 4.63
CA ARG A 88 6.68 -4.51 5.04
C ARG A 88 7.51 -3.56 4.19
N GLU A 89 7.06 -2.32 4.09
CA GLU A 89 7.75 -1.24 3.38
C GLU A 89 9.08 -0.85 4.05
N ARG A 90 10.04 -0.42 3.23
CA ARG A 90 11.31 0.17 3.63
C ARG A 90 11.26 1.68 3.32
N PRO A 91 10.79 2.52 4.26
CA PRO A 91 10.56 3.95 3.99
C PRO A 91 11.84 4.73 3.63
N ASN A 92 13.01 4.15 3.88
CA ASN A 92 14.32 4.75 3.69
C ASN A 92 15.20 3.99 2.68
N ALA A 93 14.64 3.14 1.80
CA ALA A 93 15.42 2.44 0.77
C ALA A 93 15.82 3.35 -0.41
N TRP A 94 14.97 4.33 -0.73
CA TRP A 94 15.10 5.24 -1.87
C TRP A 94 16.43 6.02 -1.95
N PRO A 95 17.14 6.41 -0.87
CA PRO A 95 18.41 7.12 -1.00
C PRO A 95 19.48 6.28 -1.69
N PHE A 96 19.46 4.95 -1.49
CA PHE A 96 20.37 4.06 -2.20
C PHE A 96 20.00 3.93 -3.69
N ARG A 97 18.70 3.82 -4.02
CA ARG A 97 18.22 3.86 -5.41
C ARG A 97 18.70 5.14 -6.12
N ASP A 98 18.49 6.28 -5.50
CA ASP A 98 18.88 7.58 -6.07
C ASP A 98 20.40 7.69 -6.18
N TRP A 99 21.16 7.17 -5.22
CA TRP A 99 22.61 7.09 -5.33
C TRP A 99 23.07 6.26 -6.55
N VAL A 100 22.39 5.14 -6.87
CA VAL A 100 22.70 4.35 -8.08
C VAL A 100 22.39 5.17 -9.34
N VAL A 101 21.23 5.84 -9.39
CA VAL A 101 20.85 6.73 -10.51
C VAL A 101 21.90 7.82 -10.72
N ASP A 102 22.33 8.48 -9.64
CA ASP A 102 23.33 9.53 -9.67
C ASP A 102 24.74 9.02 -10.02
N ALA A 103 25.08 7.79 -9.64
CA ALA A 103 26.34 7.17 -10.00
C ALA A 103 26.41 6.90 -11.51
N MET A 104 25.30 6.42 -12.10
CA MET A 104 25.21 6.20 -13.55
C MET A 104 25.25 7.53 -14.31
N ASN A 105 24.47 8.54 -13.91
CA ASN A 105 24.41 9.84 -14.57
C ASN A 105 25.73 10.63 -14.51
N ARG A 106 26.55 10.42 -13.47
CA ARG A 106 27.87 11.06 -13.34
C ARG A 106 29.01 10.23 -13.91
N ASP A 107 28.69 9.12 -14.60
CA ASP A 107 29.66 8.18 -15.17
C ASP A 107 30.71 7.76 -14.12
N LEU A 108 30.24 7.33 -12.94
CA LEU A 108 31.13 6.92 -11.86
C LEU A 108 32.00 5.74 -12.33
N PRO A 109 33.35 5.82 -12.24
CA PRO A 109 34.22 4.74 -12.66
C PRO A 109 33.81 3.42 -12.02
N TYR A 110 33.72 2.36 -12.83
CA TYR A 110 33.15 1.08 -12.39
C TYR A 110 33.89 0.51 -11.17
N ASP A 111 35.22 0.61 -11.10
CA ASP A 111 36.01 0.16 -9.96
C ASP A 111 35.60 0.87 -8.66
N ARG A 112 35.29 2.17 -8.76
CA ARG A 112 34.79 2.97 -7.65
C ARG A 112 33.34 2.62 -7.31
N PHE A 113 32.49 2.42 -8.32
CA PHE A 113 31.10 1.99 -8.14
C PHE A 113 30.98 0.66 -7.40
N VAL A 114 31.86 -0.31 -7.69
CA VAL A 114 31.94 -1.58 -6.95
C VAL A 114 32.42 -1.35 -5.51
N ARG A 115 33.52 -0.62 -5.32
CA ARG A 115 34.10 -0.38 -3.98
C ARG A 115 33.16 0.38 -3.05
N GLU A 116 32.45 1.38 -3.57
CA GLU A 116 31.49 2.16 -2.77
C GLU A 116 30.26 1.33 -2.38
N GLN A 117 29.91 0.27 -3.12
CA GLN A 117 28.84 -0.64 -2.73
C GLN A 117 29.25 -1.68 -1.68
N LEU A 118 30.50 -2.14 -1.73
CA LEU A 118 31.02 -3.14 -0.78
C LEU A 118 31.58 -2.53 0.52
N ALA A 119 32.09 -1.30 0.45
CA ALA A 119 32.80 -0.64 1.56
C ALA A 119 32.58 0.89 1.60
N GLY A 120 31.46 1.37 1.06
CA GLY A 120 31.16 2.80 0.99
C GLY A 120 31.19 3.52 2.33
N ASP A 121 30.82 2.86 3.41
CA ASP A 121 30.88 3.36 4.78
C ASP A 121 32.31 3.73 5.22
N ALA A 122 33.30 2.95 4.81
CA ALA A 122 34.73 3.25 5.04
C ALA A 122 35.30 4.28 4.04
N LEU A 123 34.65 4.45 2.88
CA LEU A 123 35.12 5.32 1.78
C LEU A 123 34.41 6.68 1.73
N GLY A 124 33.55 7.00 2.70
CA GLY A 124 32.78 8.25 2.72
C GLY A 124 31.59 8.27 1.75
N SER A 125 31.19 7.12 1.22
CA SER A 125 30.01 6.90 0.36
C SER A 125 29.05 5.91 1.04
N GLY A 126 28.72 6.17 2.31
CA GLY A 126 27.95 5.23 3.14
C GLY A 126 26.56 4.88 2.60
N VAL A 127 25.99 5.71 1.73
CA VAL A 127 24.74 5.40 1.02
C VAL A 127 24.93 4.20 0.08
N GLY A 128 26.06 4.13 -0.64
CA GLY A 128 26.38 3.04 -1.56
C GLY A 128 26.40 1.66 -0.89
N THR A 129 26.77 1.58 0.39
CA THR A 129 26.73 0.33 1.18
C THR A 129 25.33 -0.27 1.32
N GLY A 130 24.27 0.44 0.93
CA GLY A 130 22.91 -0.09 0.82
C GLY A 130 22.82 -1.37 -0.01
N PHE A 131 23.75 -1.60 -0.95
CA PHE A 131 23.88 -2.85 -1.71
C PHE A 131 23.87 -4.10 -0.83
N LEU A 132 24.60 -4.10 0.30
CA LEU A 132 24.76 -5.28 1.16
C LEU A 132 23.45 -5.71 1.84
N VAL A 133 22.48 -4.82 1.91
CA VAL A 133 21.19 -5.01 2.60
C VAL A 133 19.99 -4.84 1.65
N ALA A 134 20.22 -4.77 0.34
CA ALA A 134 19.17 -4.49 -0.65
C ALA A 134 18.20 -5.67 -0.84
N GLY A 135 18.69 -6.91 -0.67
CA GLY A 135 17.90 -8.14 -0.87
C GLY A 135 16.89 -8.43 0.26
N PRO A 136 16.18 -9.57 0.17
CA PRO A 136 15.17 -9.96 1.16
C PRO A 136 15.68 -9.97 2.60
N ASN A 137 14.83 -9.55 3.55
CA ASN A 137 15.16 -9.51 4.97
C ASN A 137 14.09 -10.24 5.81
N ASP A 138 14.50 -11.29 6.50
CA ASP A 138 13.64 -12.03 7.43
C ASP A 138 13.63 -11.37 8.81
N GLN A 139 12.56 -10.64 9.11
CA GLN A 139 12.37 -9.91 10.36
C GLN A 139 11.72 -10.77 11.46
N VAL A 140 11.20 -11.95 11.13
CA VAL A 140 10.45 -12.78 12.09
C VAL A 140 11.43 -13.72 12.79
N LYS A 141 11.95 -13.28 13.94
CA LYS A 141 12.91 -14.08 14.71
C LYS A 141 12.18 -15.16 15.52
N SER A 142 12.71 -16.38 15.48
CA SER A 142 12.19 -17.51 16.27
C SER A 142 12.71 -17.46 17.71
N GLN A 143 11.91 -17.97 18.66
CA GLN A 143 12.39 -18.20 20.03
C GLN A 143 13.40 -19.37 20.09
N ASP A 144 13.43 -20.25 19.08
CA ASP A 144 14.45 -21.27 18.92
C ASP A 144 15.74 -20.64 18.39
N ILE A 145 16.83 -20.79 19.16
CA ILE A 145 18.14 -20.28 18.81
C ILE A 145 18.69 -20.90 17.51
N ASN A 146 18.43 -22.17 17.23
CA ASN A 146 18.92 -22.83 16.03
C ASN A 146 18.26 -22.27 14.77
N LEU A 147 16.98 -21.94 14.86
CA LEU A 147 16.24 -21.28 13.77
C LEU A 147 16.76 -19.86 13.54
N THR A 148 17.05 -19.11 14.60
CA THR A 148 17.67 -17.78 14.51
C THR A 148 19.06 -17.84 13.87
N LEU A 149 19.91 -18.80 14.26
CA LEU A 149 21.23 -19.00 13.66
C LEU A 149 21.12 -19.42 12.17
N THR A 150 20.15 -20.26 11.84
CA THR A 150 19.87 -20.66 10.44
C THR A 150 19.44 -19.47 9.59
N GLN A 151 18.56 -18.60 10.10
CA GLN A 151 18.20 -17.36 9.42
C GLN A 151 19.44 -16.50 9.13
N ARG A 152 20.32 -16.33 10.11
CA ARG A 152 21.56 -15.57 9.91
C ARG A 152 22.45 -16.17 8.82
N GLN A 153 22.56 -17.50 8.76
CA GLN A 153 23.30 -18.18 7.69
C GLN A 153 22.67 -17.95 6.31
N ASN A 154 21.34 -17.90 6.22
CA ASN A 154 20.64 -17.58 4.98
C ASN A 154 20.81 -16.11 4.56
N GLU A 155 20.84 -15.17 5.50
CA GLU A 155 21.15 -13.75 5.23
C GLU A 155 22.54 -13.61 4.60
N LEU A 156 23.56 -14.24 5.22
CA LEU A 156 24.94 -14.19 4.73
C LEU A 156 25.10 -14.88 3.36
N ASP A 157 24.43 -16.01 3.16
CA ASP A 157 24.36 -16.66 1.85
C ASP A 157 23.74 -15.76 0.78
N GLY A 158 22.70 -14.99 1.15
CA GLY A 158 22.10 -13.98 0.30
C GLY A 158 23.11 -12.92 -0.16
N MET A 159 23.94 -12.42 0.75
CA MET A 159 24.98 -11.41 0.45
C MET A 159 26.08 -11.99 -0.44
N ILE A 160 26.58 -13.19 -0.14
CA ILE A 160 27.61 -13.88 -0.93
C ILE A 160 27.09 -14.15 -2.35
N SER A 161 25.88 -14.71 -2.45
CA SER A 161 25.27 -15.03 -3.73
C SER A 161 25.05 -13.78 -4.59
N THR A 162 24.54 -12.69 -4.01
CA THR A 162 24.35 -11.41 -4.75
C THR A 162 25.69 -10.86 -5.22
N THR A 163 26.70 -10.84 -4.35
CA THR A 163 28.02 -10.30 -4.66
C THR A 163 28.68 -11.11 -5.78
N GLY A 164 28.63 -12.45 -5.67
CA GLY A 164 29.19 -13.36 -6.65
C GLY A 164 28.54 -13.23 -8.03
N THR A 165 27.21 -13.22 -8.09
CA THR A 165 26.50 -13.10 -9.38
C THR A 165 26.63 -11.71 -9.98
N THR A 166 26.58 -10.66 -9.16
CA THR A 166 26.59 -9.27 -9.62
C THR A 166 27.97 -8.84 -10.13
N PHE A 167 29.04 -9.11 -9.38
CA PHE A 167 30.37 -8.56 -9.69
C PHE A 167 31.30 -9.57 -10.36
N LEU A 168 31.14 -10.87 -10.09
CA LEU A 168 32.02 -11.90 -10.63
C LEU A 168 31.37 -12.71 -11.75
N GLY A 169 30.04 -12.65 -11.89
CA GLY A 169 29.29 -13.53 -12.79
C GLY A 169 29.33 -15.00 -12.36
N LEU A 170 29.62 -15.27 -11.08
CA LEU A 170 29.80 -16.62 -10.54
C LEU A 170 28.64 -17.01 -9.62
N THR A 171 28.19 -18.26 -9.71
CA THR A 171 27.17 -18.84 -8.83
C THR A 171 27.77 -19.34 -7.51
N LEU A 172 28.42 -18.46 -6.76
CA LEU A 172 29.14 -18.82 -5.51
C LEU A 172 28.26 -19.56 -4.49
N GLY A 173 26.93 -19.36 -4.50
CA GLY A 173 25.99 -20.09 -3.64
C GLY A 173 26.03 -21.62 -3.80
N CYS A 174 26.46 -22.16 -4.96
CA CYS A 174 26.66 -23.60 -5.11
C CYS A 174 27.75 -24.13 -4.17
N ALA A 175 28.75 -23.31 -3.86
CA ALA A 175 29.87 -23.66 -3.00
C ALA A 175 29.47 -23.81 -1.51
N ARG A 176 28.23 -23.47 -1.14
CA ARG A 176 27.70 -23.59 0.23
C ARG A 176 27.71 -25.03 0.74
N CYS A 177 27.34 -25.99 -0.11
CA CYS A 177 27.14 -27.39 0.27
C CYS A 177 28.24 -28.34 -0.23
N HIS A 178 28.92 -27.98 -1.32
CA HIS A 178 29.98 -28.77 -1.95
C HIS A 178 30.88 -27.83 -2.76
N ASP A 179 32.09 -28.23 -3.18
CA ASP A 179 32.93 -27.41 -4.06
C ASP A 179 32.18 -27.03 -5.37
N HIS A 180 32.40 -25.83 -5.89
CA HIS A 180 31.66 -25.35 -7.05
C HIS A 180 31.81 -26.27 -8.26
N LYS A 181 30.71 -26.58 -8.95
CA LYS A 181 30.65 -27.63 -9.98
C LYS A 181 31.59 -27.39 -11.17
N PHE A 182 31.77 -26.12 -11.56
CA PHE A 182 32.47 -25.74 -12.79
C PHE A 182 33.63 -24.77 -12.58
N ASP A 183 33.67 -24.11 -11.42
CA ASP A 183 34.62 -23.03 -11.16
C ASP A 183 35.55 -23.46 -10.02
N PRO A 184 36.80 -23.00 -9.97
CA PRO A 184 37.77 -23.39 -8.95
C PRO A 184 37.51 -22.66 -7.62
N VAL A 185 36.30 -22.81 -7.08
CA VAL A 185 35.87 -22.25 -5.79
C VAL A 185 35.53 -23.41 -4.87
N THR A 186 36.33 -23.60 -3.83
CA THR A 186 36.06 -24.64 -2.84
C THR A 186 34.99 -24.19 -1.85
N GLN A 187 34.37 -25.15 -1.15
CA GLN A 187 33.50 -24.86 -0.03
C GLN A 187 34.24 -24.05 1.06
N ARG A 188 35.54 -24.30 1.24
CA ARG A 188 36.38 -23.52 2.15
C ARG A 188 36.48 -22.05 1.73
N ASP A 189 36.59 -21.77 0.44
CA ASP A 189 36.62 -20.39 -0.07
C ASP A 189 35.29 -19.69 0.18
N TYR A 190 34.16 -20.38 -0.01
CA TYR A 190 32.83 -19.86 0.32
C TYR A 190 32.71 -19.43 1.78
N TYR A 191 33.07 -20.31 2.72
CA TYR A 191 33.00 -19.97 4.15
C TYR A 191 34.06 -18.94 4.58
N SER A 192 35.19 -18.85 3.86
CA SER A 192 36.17 -17.77 4.07
C SER A 192 35.61 -16.42 3.61
N LEU A 193 34.88 -16.38 2.50
CA LEU A 193 34.20 -15.17 2.02
C LEU A 193 33.05 -14.75 2.95
N GLN A 194 32.37 -15.70 3.59
CA GLN A 194 31.35 -15.41 4.59
C GLN A 194 31.89 -14.50 5.72
N ALA A 195 33.16 -14.68 6.12
CA ALA A 195 33.78 -13.86 7.16
C ALA A 195 33.81 -12.35 6.81
N VAL A 196 33.85 -12.00 5.52
CA VAL A 196 33.81 -10.60 5.04
C VAL A 196 32.47 -9.95 5.37
N PHE A 197 31.37 -10.69 5.24
CA PHE A 197 30.00 -10.19 5.45
C PHE A 197 29.46 -10.47 6.86
N ALA A 198 30.19 -11.24 7.68
CA ALA A 198 29.74 -11.69 9.00
C ALA A 198 29.32 -10.53 9.93
N GLY A 199 29.93 -9.35 9.77
CA GLY A 199 29.62 -8.14 10.55
C GLY A 199 28.44 -7.31 10.04
N VAL A 200 27.89 -7.59 8.85
CA VAL A 200 26.82 -6.78 8.25
C VAL A 200 25.48 -7.05 8.94
N GLN A 201 24.83 -6.01 9.45
CA GLN A 201 23.50 -6.08 10.05
C GLN A 201 22.52 -5.15 9.32
N HIS A 202 21.26 -5.57 9.26
CA HIS A 202 20.17 -4.71 8.79
C HIS A 202 19.80 -3.72 9.90
N ALA A 203 19.99 -2.43 9.65
CA ALA A 203 19.60 -1.36 10.55
C ALA A 203 19.30 -0.07 9.76
N ALA A 204 18.54 0.84 10.37
CA ALA A 204 18.48 2.21 9.90
C ALA A 204 19.79 2.92 10.26
N ARG A 205 20.30 3.75 9.34
CA ARG A 205 21.48 4.57 9.56
C ARG A 205 21.17 5.99 9.15
N ASP A 206 21.59 6.94 9.97
CA ASP A 206 21.55 8.35 9.61
C ASP A 206 22.54 8.60 8.47
N ILE A 207 21.98 9.05 7.34
CA ILE A 207 22.79 9.50 6.21
C ILE A 207 23.17 10.94 6.51
N ASN A 208 24.46 11.21 6.64
CA ASN A 208 24.97 12.56 6.78
C ASN A 208 24.78 13.31 5.45
N ARG A 209 23.57 13.81 5.22
CA ARG A 209 23.28 14.72 4.12
C ARG A 209 24.03 16.00 4.39
N LYS A 210 24.96 16.37 3.50
CA LYS A 210 25.48 17.74 3.51
C LYS A 210 24.28 18.67 3.48
N THR A 211 24.20 19.59 4.43
CA THR A 211 23.20 20.64 4.44
C THR A 211 23.36 21.44 3.16
N ASP A 212 22.41 21.29 2.25
CA ASP A 212 22.34 22.10 1.04
C ASP A 212 21.34 23.24 1.30
N PRO A 213 21.81 24.50 1.40
CA PRO A 213 20.93 25.64 1.59
C PRO A 213 19.87 25.79 0.50
N ALA A 214 20.09 25.24 -0.71
CA ALA A 214 19.08 25.19 -1.75
C ALA A 214 17.95 24.21 -1.40
N LEU A 215 18.30 22.99 -0.99
CA LEU A 215 17.31 21.97 -0.58
C LEU A 215 16.53 22.38 0.66
N GLU A 216 17.16 23.04 1.64
CA GLU A 216 16.44 23.55 2.82
C GLU A 216 15.45 24.66 2.47
N ARG A 217 15.81 25.55 1.52
CA ARG A 217 14.88 26.57 1.01
C ARG A 217 13.72 25.94 0.23
N GLU A 218 14.01 24.94 -0.58
CA GLU A 218 12.99 24.20 -1.32
C GLU A 218 12.05 23.46 -0.37
N ARG A 219 12.59 22.76 0.63
CA ARG A 219 11.82 22.09 1.68
C ARG A 219 10.90 23.06 2.40
N ALA A 220 11.42 24.19 2.88
CA ALA A 220 10.60 25.22 3.54
C ALA A 220 9.48 25.76 2.62
N THR A 221 9.77 25.90 1.32
CA THR A 221 8.77 26.29 0.31
C THR A 221 7.68 25.24 0.15
N LEU A 222 8.06 23.95 0.08
CA LEU A 222 7.12 22.84 -0.03
C LEU A 222 6.28 22.67 1.23
N GLU A 223 6.88 22.78 2.42
CA GLU A 223 6.17 22.75 3.71
C GLU A 223 5.14 23.88 3.78
N SER A 224 5.51 25.11 3.39
CA SER A 224 4.56 26.23 3.31
C SER A 224 3.41 25.98 2.33
N ARG A 225 3.66 25.29 1.21
CA ARG A 225 2.61 24.92 0.24
C ARG A 225 1.68 23.85 0.80
N ILE A 226 2.23 22.86 1.51
CA ILE A 226 1.45 21.82 2.19
C ILE A 226 0.53 22.46 3.22
N ASP A 227 1.07 23.34 4.07
CA ASP A 227 0.28 24.05 5.08
C ASP A 227 -0.84 24.88 4.46
N SER A 228 -0.54 25.58 3.36
CA SER A 228 -1.54 26.35 2.61
C SER A 228 -2.64 25.45 2.05
N ALA A 229 -2.27 24.33 1.42
CA ALA A 229 -3.21 23.38 0.84
C ALA A 229 -4.07 22.70 1.91
N GLN A 230 -3.50 22.39 3.09
CA GLN A 230 -4.25 21.84 4.22
C GLN A 230 -5.24 22.84 4.80
N LYS A 231 -4.86 24.12 4.89
CA LYS A 231 -5.78 25.20 5.30
C LYS A 231 -6.91 25.37 4.29
N GLU A 232 -6.59 25.37 3.00
CA GLU A 232 -7.57 25.44 1.92
C GLU A 232 -8.52 24.24 1.96
N LEU A 233 -7.98 23.03 2.11
CA LEU A 233 -8.77 21.80 2.29
C LEU A 233 -9.72 21.94 3.48
N THR A 234 -9.24 22.41 4.63
CA THR A 234 -10.07 22.60 5.83
C THR A 234 -11.21 23.61 5.58
N MET A 235 -10.93 24.70 4.86
CA MET A 235 -11.94 25.71 4.52
C MET A 235 -12.98 25.17 3.52
N LEU A 236 -12.53 24.42 2.51
CA LEU A 236 -13.41 23.75 1.56
C LEU A 236 -14.26 22.69 2.26
N GLU A 237 -13.69 21.90 3.16
CA GLU A 237 -14.40 20.92 3.98
C GLU A 237 -15.42 21.58 4.92
N ALA A 238 -15.16 22.79 5.41
CA ALA A 238 -16.10 23.54 6.25
C ALA A 238 -17.34 24.04 5.47
N GLY A 239 -17.23 24.23 4.16
CA GLY A 239 -18.31 24.66 3.27
C GLY A 239 -19.13 23.51 2.64
N VAL A 240 -18.65 22.27 2.75
CA VAL A 240 -19.38 21.08 2.30
C VAL A 240 -20.30 20.62 3.44
N PRO A 241 -21.63 20.51 3.23
CA PRO A 241 -22.50 19.88 4.22
C PRO A 241 -21.93 18.50 4.53
N ARG A 242 -21.57 18.23 5.78
CA ARG A 242 -21.13 16.90 6.21
C ARG A 242 -22.22 15.90 5.85
N PHE A 243 -22.07 15.24 4.71
CA PHE A 243 -22.64 13.91 4.54
C PHE A 243 -22.14 13.12 5.74
N LYS A 244 -23.08 12.63 6.55
CA LYS A 244 -22.76 11.80 7.73
C LYS A 244 -21.83 10.68 7.25
N ARG A 245 -20.86 10.23 8.06
CA ARG A 245 -19.92 9.18 7.61
C ARG A 245 -20.65 8.00 6.95
N PRO A 246 -20.11 7.40 5.87
CA PRO A 246 -20.66 6.19 5.30
C PRO A 246 -20.87 5.12 6.37
N VAL A 247 -21.90 4.31 6.18
CA VAL A 247 -22.16 3.22 7.12
C VAL A 247 -20.98 2.25 7.17
N ASN A 248 -20.70 1.73 8.36
CA ASN A 248 -19.70 0.69 8.56
C ASN A 248 -20.28 -0.40 9.48
N ALA A 249 -19.66 -1.58 9.45
CA ALA A 249 -20.17 -2.73 10.18
C ALA A 249 -20.11 -2.61 11.71
N ARG A 250 -19.17 -1.80 12.23
CA ARG A 250 -18.85 -1.73 13.66
C ARG A 250 -19.68 -0.72 14.43
N GLY A 251 -20.30 0.26 13.77
CA GLY A 251 -21.08 1.27 14.48
C GLY A 251 -21.50 2.42 13.61
N ASN A 252 -22.80 2.71 13.68
CA ASN A 252 -23.46 3.79 12.99
C ASN A 252 -24.29 4.57 14.01
N GLU A 253 -24.28 5.89 13.90
CA GLU A 253 -25.01 6.79 14.79
C GLU A 253 -25.83 7.76 13.95
N GLU A 254 -27.12 7.84 14.25
CA GLU A 254 -28.05 8.83 13.73
C GLU A 254 -28.40 9.82 14.81
N THR A 255 -28.26 11.11 14.51
CA THR A 255 -28.69 12.23 15.36
C THR A 255 -29.71 13.08 14.61
N PHE A 256 -30.73 13.55 15.32
CA PHE A 256 -31.82 14.36 14.80
C PHE A 256 -32.42 15.22 15.91
N GLU A 257 -33.21 16.22 15.54
CA GLU A 257 -33.92 17.08 16.51
C GLU A 257 -34.80 16.25 17.46
N PRO A 258 -34.82 16.54 18.77
CA PRO A 258 -35.61 15.78 19.73
C PRO A 258 -37.07 15.62 19.29
N VAL A 259 -37.55 14.38 19.27
CA VAL A 259 -38.91 14.03 18.83
C VAL A 259 -39.54 13.06 19.81
N GLN A 260 -40.81 13.30 20.16
CA GLN A 260 -41.59 12.37 20.97
C GLN A 260 -41.86 11.09 20.18
N ALA A 261 -41.42 9.96 20.73
CA ALA A 261 -41.61 8.65 20.13
C ALA A 261 -41.98 7.61 21.18
N ARG A 262 -42.85 6.67 20.79
CA ARG A 262 -43.09 5.41 21.48
C ARG A 262 -42.64 4.23 20.64
N PHE A 263 -42.74 4.34 19.32
CA PHE A 263 -42.34 3.33 18.36
C PHE A 263 -41.18 3.88 17.52
N VAL A 264 -40.11 3.10 17.40
CA VAL A 264 -38.96 3.40 16.53
C VAL A 264 -38.77 2.22 15.60
N ARG A 265 -38.86 2.44 14.29
CA ARG A 265 -38.73 1.41 13.27
C ARG A 265 -37.52 1.68 12.40
N PHE A 266 -36.67 0.67 12.27
CA PHE A 266 -35.55 0.61 11.35
C PHE A 266 -36.02 -0.13 10.09
N ASN A 267 -36.34 0.61 9.03
CA ASN A 267 -36.71 0.03 7.75
C ASN A 267 -35.45 -0.15 6.89
N ILE A 268 -35.16 -1.38 6.50
CA ILE A 268 -33.98 -1.73 5.70
C ILE A 268 -34.47 -2.15 4.33
N ALA A 269 -34.38 -1.24 3.37
CA ALA A 269 -34.71 -1.51 1.98
C ALA A 269 -33.73 -2.51 1.38
N ARG A 270 -32.42 -2.35 1.67
CA ARG A 270 -31.35 -3.18 1.12
C ARG A 270 -30.13 -3.28 2.04
N ALA A 271 -29.50 -4.46 2.07
CA ALA A 271 -28.19 -4.71 2.65
C ALA A 271 -27.13 -5.05 1.59
N ASN A 272 -25.84 -4.93 1.94
CA ASN A 272 -24.74 -5.02 0.97
C ASN A 272 -24.54 -6.40 0.31
N ARG A 273 -24.81 -7.51 0.99
CA ARG A 273 -24.52 -8.88 0.50
C ARG A 273 -25.70 -9.85 0.65
N ALA A 274 -26.29 -9.96 1.84
CA ALA A 274 -27.34 -10.93 2.17
C ALA A 274 -28.39 -10.30 3.12
N GLU A 275 -29.31 -11.09 3.69
CA GLU A 275 -30.39 -10.59 4.55
C GLU A 275 -29.84 -9.71 5.70
N PRO A 276 -30.44 -8.54 5.96
CA PRO A 276 -29.91 -7.58 6.94
C PRO A 276 -29.68 -8.19 8.32
N CYS A 277 -28.58 -7.81 8.94
CA CYS A 277 -28.18 -8.23 10.28
C CYS A 277 -27.91 -7.00 11.16
N VAL A 278 -28.51 -6.98 12.34
CA VAL A 278 -28.31 -5.91 13.34
C VAL A 278 -27.96 -6.57 14.66
N ASP A 279 -26.79 -6.27 15.22
CA ASP A 279 -26.38 -6.84 16.51
C ASP A 279 -27.16 -6.23 17.68
N GLU A 280 -27.28 -4.90 17.72
CA GLU A 280 -28.06 -4.18 18.72
C GLU A 280 -28.52 -2.83 18.15
N LEU A 281 -29.79 -2.52 18.37
CA LEU A 281 -30.45 -1.25 18.07
C LEU A 281 -30.71 -0.46 19.36
N GLU A 282 -29.96 0.62 19.55
CA GLU A 282 -30.02 1.47 20.74
C GLU A 282 -30.72 2.79 20.40
N VAL A 283 -31.63 3.24 21.28
CA VAL A 283 -32.34 4.52 21.14
C VAL A 283 -32.09 5.35 22.37
N PHE A 284 -31.68 6.61 22.22
CA PHE A 284 -31.27 7.46 23.33
C PHE A 284 -32.26 8.60 23.59
N ALA A 285 -32.60 8.78 24.86
CA ALA A 285 -33.30 9.94 25.41
C ALA A 285 -32.48 10.51 26.58
N ALA A 286 -32.16 11.80 26.54
CA ALA A 286 -31.33 12.46 27.55
C ALA A 286 -30.04 11.68 27.91
N GLY A 287 -29.39 11.08 26.89
CA GLY A 287 -28.16 10.31 27.05
C GLY A 287 -28.32 8.86 27.54
N LYS A 288 -29.53 8.39 27.88
CA LYS A 288 -29.79 7.01 28.33
C LYS A 288 -30.37 6.16 27.20
N ASN A 289 -29.90 4.92 27.05
CA ASN A 289 -30.48 3.96 26.12
C ASN A 289 -31.84 3.48 26.66
N VAL A 290 -32.93 3.90 26.01
CA VAL A 290 -34.31 3.56 26.34
C VAL A 290 -34.85 2.37 25.53
N ALA A 291 -34.07 1.83 24.59
CA ALA A 291 -34.47 0.69 23.77
C ALA A 291 -34.26 -0.67 24.44
N LEU A 292 -33.55 -0.73 25.57
CA LEU A 292 -33.21 -1.99 26.23
C LEU A 292 -34.47 -2.77 26.65
N ALA A 293 -34.46 -4.09 26.44
CA ALA A 293 -35.50 -4.98 26.95
C ALA A 293 -35.60 -4.92 28.48
N SER A 294 -34.46 -4.76 29.17
CA SER A 294 -34.41 -4.55 30.62
C SER A 294 -35.02 -3.23 31.10
N ALA A 295 -35.17 -2.25 30.19
CA ALA A 295 -35.88 -1.00 30.44
C ALA A 295 -37.39 -1.09 30.10
N GLY A 296 -37.88 -2.29 29.72
CA GLY A 296 -39.27 -2.55 29.39
C GLY A 296 -39.64 -2.34 27.92
N ALA A 297 -38.66 -2.10 27.05
CA ALA A 297 -38.92 -1.99 25.62
C ALA A 297 -39.14 -3.37 24.96
N LYS A 298 -39.93 -3.42 23.90
CA LYS A 298 -40.28 -4.66 23.19
C LYS A 298 -39.88 -4.59 21.73
N ALA A 299 -39.14 -5.59 21.26
CA ALA A 299 -38.75 -5.71 19.86
C ALA A 299 -39.79 -6.48 19.05
N THR A 300 -40.09 -6.00 17.84
CA THR A 300 -40.87 -6.72 16.80
C THR A 300 -40.15 -6.57 15.45
N ALA A 301 -40.37 -7.48 14.52
CA ALA A 301 -39.72 -7.43 13.20
C ALA A 301 -40.61 -7.99 12.08
N SER A 302 -40.24 -7.69 10.84
CA SER A 302 -40.88 -8.25 9.63
C SER A 302 -40.70 -9.76 9.47
N GLY A 303 -39.82 -10.36 10.27
CA GLY A 303 -39.51 -11.78 10.28
C GLY A 303 -38.12 -12.03 10.87
N VAL A 304 -37.85 -13.28 11.23
CA VAL A 304 -36.55 -13.73 11.75
C VAL A 304 -36.03 -14.84 10.84
N TYR A 305 -34.74 -14.82 10.55
CA TYR A 305 -34.07 -15.84 9.76
C TYR A 305 -34.34 -17.26 10.32
N ALA A 306 -34.51 -18.23 9.41
CA ALA A 306 -34.85 -19.61 9.74
C ALA A 306 -36.07 -19.76 10.68
N ASP A 307 -37.01 -18.81 10.63
CA ASP A 307 -38.20 -18.75 11.49
C ASP A 307 -37.88 -18.84 13.00
N GLY A 308 -36.71 -18.30 13.39
CA GLY A 308 -36.23 -18.35 14.78
C GLY A 308 -35.61 -19.70 15.18
N GLY A 309 -35.41 -20.63 14.25
CA GLY A 309 -34.78 -21.93 14.50
C GLY A 309 -33.25 -21.89 14.69
N ASN A 310 -32.61 -20.73 14.49
CA ASN A 310 -31.18 -20.56 14.72
C ASN A 310 -30.92 -20.09 16.16
N ALA A 311 -30.16 -20.84 16.95
CA ALA A 311 -29.82 -20.44 18.33
C ALA A 311 -29.06 -19.11 18.40
N PHE A 312 -28.38 -18.75 17.32
CA PHE A 312 -27.76 -17.46 17.07
C PHE A 312 -28.70 -16.65 16.15
N HIS A 313 -28.69 -15.32 16.24
CA HIS A 313 -29.51 -14.46 15.37
C HIS A 313 -31.02 -14.36 15.72
N GLN A 314 -31.35 -14.19 17.00
CA GLN A 314 -32.72 -14.08 17.49
C GLN A 314 -33.20 -12.62 17.61
N LEU A 315 -34.49 -12.38 17.40
CA LEU A 315 -35.08 -11.04 17.58
C LEU A 315 -34.83 -10.47 18.99
N ALA A 316 -34.84 -11.32 20.02
CA ALA A 316 -34.60 -10.89 21.39
C ALA A 316 -33.21 -10.28 21.63
N PHE A 317 -32.25 -10.50 20.73
CA PHE A 317 -30.90 -9.96 20.88
C PHE A 317 -30.75 -8.54 20.34
N VAL A 318 -31.70 -8.05 19.53
CA VAL A 318 -31.58 -6.70 18.93
C VAL A 318 -31.65 -5.57 19.95
N ASN A 319 -32.06 -5.85 21.19
CA ASN A 319 -32.16 -4.87 22.26
C ASN A 319 -31.84 -5.46 23.65
N ASP A 320 -30.98 -6.49 23.73
CA ASP A 320 -30.61 -7.14 24.99
C ASP A 320 -29.44 -6.44 25.71
N GLY A 321 -28.83 -5.43 25.08
CA GLY A 321 -27.72 -4.68 25.60
C GLY A 321 -26.36 -5.37 25.46
N ARG A 322 -26.30 -6.46 24.70
CA ARG A 322 -25.06 -7.18 24.35
C ARG A 322 -24.80 -7.02 22.85
N TYR A 323 -23.54 -7.16 22.47
CA TYR A 323 -23.11 -6.90 21.10
C TYR A 323 -22.53 -8.16 20.46
N GLY A 324 -22.30 -8.09 19.15
CA GLY A 324 -21.57 -9.11 18.41
C GLY A 324 -22.44 -10.03 17.58
N ASN A 325 -21.82 -10.67 16.59
CA ASN A 325 -22.52 -11.50 15.61
C ASN A 325 -23.32 -12.65 16.22
N SER A 326 -22.82 -13.30 17.27
CA SER A 326 -23.51 -14.44 17.90
C SER A 326 -24.82 -14.06 18.60
N ARG A 327 -25.03 -12.75 18.84
CA ARG A 327 -26.20 -12.17 19.50
C ARG A 327 -26.78 -11.03 18.66
N SER A 328 -27.11 -11.32 17.41
CA SER A 328 -27.77 -10.34 16.54
C SER A 328 -29.20 -10.73 16.21
N TRP A 329 -29.88 -9.92 15.42
CA TRP A 329 -31.08 -10.30 14.68
C TRP A 329 -30.74 -10.32 13.19
N ILE A 330 -31.17 -11.37 12.48
CA ILE A 330 -31.15 -11.42 11.02
C ILE A 330 -32.59 -11.46 10.51
N ALA A 331 -32.89 -10.61 9.52
CA ALA A 331 -34.19 -10.59 8.88
C ALA A 331 -34.49 -11.88 8.11
N LYS A 332 -35.76 -12.25 8.01
CA LYS A 332 -36.21 -13.38 7.16
C LYS A 332 -36.02 -13.10 5.67
N ASN A 333 -36.27 -11.86 5.25
CA ASN A 333 -36.23 -11.45 3.85
C ASN A 333 -34.98 -10.62 3.55
N ARG A 334 -34.50 -10.72 2.31
CA ARG A 334 -33.33 -9.99 1.85
C ARG A 334 -33.56 -8.49 1.72
N ASP A 335 -34.74 -8.11 1.22
CA ASP A 335 -35.10 -6.73 0.91
C ASP A 335 -36.38 -6.35 1.66
N ASN A 336 -36.56 -5.05 1.91
CA ASN A 336 -37.73 -4.49 2.61
C ASN A 336 -38.00 -5.13 3.97
N ALA A 337 -36.94 -5.42 4.72
CA ALA A 337 -37.03 -5.90 6.10
C ALA A 337 -37.21 -4.72 7.06
N TRP A 338 -37.79 -4.99 8.23
CA TRP A 338 -37.82 -3.99 9.31
C TRP A 338 -37.69 -4.64 10.68
N VAL A 339 -37.08 -3.91 11.61
CA VAL A 339 -37.11 -4.18 13.05
C VAL A 339 -37.57 -2.94 13.78
N GLN A 340 -38.36 -3.12 14.83
CA GLN A 340 -39.02 -2.06 15.57
C GLN A 340 -38.83 -2.26 17.06
N ILE A 341 -38.59 -1.17 17.77
CA ILE A 341 -38.62 -1.10 19.22
C ILE A 341 -39.85 -0.30 19.65
N GLU A 342 -40.74 -0.92 20.42
CA GLU A 342 -41.74 -0.23 21.23
C GLU A 342 -41.13 0.10 22.59
N LEU A 343 -40.98 1.39 22.88
CA LEU A 343 -40.49 1.91 24.15
C LEU A 343 -41.57 1.74 25.23
N ALA A 344 -41.13 1.55 26.48
CA ALA A 344 -42.03 1.33 27.63
C ALA A 344 -43.06 2.46 27.84
N LYS A 345 -42.70 3.68 27.43
CA LYS A 345 -43.56 4.87 27.42
C LYS A 345 -43.10 5.86 26.33
N PRO A 346 -43.97 6.76 25.85
CA PRO A 346 -43.54 7.85 24.98
C PRO A 346 -42.44 8.70 25.63
N VAL A 347 -41.36 8.97 24.90
CA VAL A 347 -40.22 9.77 25.37
C VAL A 347 -39.54 10.51 24.22
N ALA A 348 -38.95 11.67 24.52
CA ALA A 348 -38.26 12.49 23.54
C ALA A 348 -36.88 11.88 23.25
N ILE A 349 -36.71 11.36 22.05
CA ILE A 349 -35.46 10.74 21.59
C ILE A 349 -34.78 11.67 20.58
N ASN A 350 -33.45 11.63 20.53
CA ASN A 350 -32.67 12.47 19.61
C ASN A 350 -31.49 11.73 18.96
N ARG A 351 -31.31 10.45 19.30
CA ARG A 351 -30.20 9.66 18.81
C ARG A 351 -30.52 8.18 18.74
N ILE A 352 -30.05 7.52 17.68
CA ILE A 352 -30.13 6.08 17.47
C ILE A 352 -28.74 5.55 17.14
N LYS A 353 -28.32 4.44 17.76
CA LYS A 353 -27.10 3.72 17.41
C LYS A 353 -27.42 2.32 16.96
N TRP A 354 -26.72 1.85 15.94
CA TRP A 354 -26.87 0.50 15.43
C TRP A 354 -25.58 0.02 14.78
N ALA A 355 -25.40 -1.28 14.71
CA ALA A 355 -24.29 -1.88 13.97
C ALA A 355 -24.74 -3.20 13.36
N ARG A 356 -23.90 -3.74 12.48
CA ARG A 356 -24.03 -5.12 12.01
C ARG A 356 -23.29 -6.07 12.94
N ASP A 357 -22.12 -5.66 13.42
CA ASP A 357 -21.27 -6.39 14.35
C ASP A 357 -20.24 -5.44 14.98
N ARG A 358 -20.52 -4.95 16.20
CA ARG A 358 -19.61 -4.05 16.92
C ARG A 358 -18.26 -4.69 17.25
N GLU A 359 -18.18 -6.02 17.35
CA GLU A 359 -16.92 -6.73 17.60
C GLU A 359 -16.01 -6.72 16.35
N GLY A 360 -16.61 -6.48 15.18
CA GLY A 360 -15.89 -6.19 13.95
C GLY A 360 -15.27 -7.43 13.27
N HIS A 361 -15.82 -8.61 13.54
CA HIS A 361 -15.44 -9.86 12.89
C HIS A 361 -16.05 -9.98 11.49
N TYR A 362 -17.19 -9.32 11.26
CA TYR A 362 -17.95 -9.45 10.01
C TYR A 362 -18.45 -8.12 9.46
N ALA A 363 -18.54 -8.02 8.13
CA ALA A 363 -18.99 -6.81 7.43
C ALA A 363 -20.01 -7.06 6.30
N ASP A 364 -20.42 -8.31 6.08
CA ASP A 364 -21.56 -8.67 5.24
C ASP A 364 -22.89 -8.30 5.92
N ARG A 365 -24.02 -8.32 5.20
CA ARG A 365 -25.37 -8.06 5.75
C ARG A 365 -25.57 -6.68 6.38
N LEU A 366 -24.66 -5.74 6.10
CA LEU A 366 -24.74 -4.35 6.55
C LEU A 366 -25.88 -3.65 5.79
N ALA A 367 -26.82 -3.04 6.53
CA ALA A 367 -27.84 -2.19 5.95
C ALA A 367 -27.18 -0.98 5.26
N VAL A 368 -27.45 -0.80 3.96
CA VAL A 368 -26.87 0.29 3.14
C VAL A 368 -27.92 1.26 2.62
N GLU A 369 -29.18 0.81 2.58
CA GLU A 369 -30.31 1.63 2.18
C GLU A 369 -31.43 1.45 3.20
N TYR A 370 -31.72 2.53 3.95
CA TYR A 370 -32.63 2.45 5.09
C TYR A 370 -33.22 3.79 5.50
N THR A 371 -34.29 3.72 6.29
CA THR A 371 -34.84 4.83 7.06
C THR A 371 -35.04 4.45 8.52
N PHE A 372 -34.97 5.45 9.40
CA PHE A 372 -35.52 5.37 10.75
C PHE A 372 -36.78 6.20 10.80
N ASP A 373 -37.89 5.53 11.11
CA ASP A 373 -39.19 6.16 11.30
C ASP A 373 -39.61 6.05 12.75
N VAL A 374 -40.25 7.10 13.26
CA VAL A 374 -40.74 7.17 14.65
C VAL A 374 -42.22 7.47 14.66
N ALA A 375 -42.91 7.03 15.71
CA ALA A 375 -44.31 7.36 15.94
C ALA A 375 -44.62 7.37 17.45
N THR A 376 -45.56 8.21 17.88
CA THR A 376 -46.14 8.12 19.23
C THR A 376 -47.31 7.14 19.28
N GLU A 377 -48.07 7.05 18.19
CA GLU A 377 -49.17 6.11 17.96
C GLU A 377 -48.85 5.23 16.75
N LEU A 378 -49.23 3.94 16.81
CA LEU A 378 -48.97 3.00 15.71
C LEU A 378 -49.62 3.47 14.41
N GLY A 379 -48.83 3.52 13.33
CA GLY A 379 -49.29 3.88 11.98
C GLY A 379 -49.03 5.35 11.59
N GLN A 380 -48.73 6.23 12.54
CA GLN A 380 -48.40 7.64 12.27
C GLN A 380 -46.88 7.87 12.18
N TRP A 381 -46.28 7.30 11.14
CA TRP A 381 -44.82 7.31 10.97
C TRP A 381 -44.27 8.65 10.48
N ARG A 382 -43.18 9.09 11.09
CA ARG A 382 -42.36 10.22 10.64
C ARG A 382 -40.91 9.76 10.50
N THR A 383 -40.32 9.95 9.33
CA THR A 383 -38.88 9.70 9.12
C THR A 383 -38.02 10.74 9.83
N VAL A 384 -37.03 10.28 10.58
CA VAL A 384 -36.08 11.12 11.35
C VAL A 384 -34.64 10.98 10.87
N ALA A 385 -34.31 9.91 10.15
CA ALA A 385 -33.02 9.70 9.50
C ALA A 385 -33.15 8.76 8.31
N ARG A 386 -32.32 8.94 7.28
CA ARG A 386 -32.22 8.06 6.11
C ARG A 386 -30.77 7.89 5.68
N SER A 387 -30.45 6.76 5.05
CA SER A 387 -29.11 6.49 4.53
C SER A 387 -28.65 7.51 3.48
N ALA A 388 -29.58 8.17 2.79
CA ALA A 388 -29.30 9.22 1.81
C ALA A 388 -28.77 10.54 2.42
N ASP A 389 -28.81 10.69 3.75
CA ASP A 389 -28.20 11.83 4.46
C ASP A 389 -26.71 11.55 4.84
N ARG A 390 -26.17 10.40 4.41
CA ARG A 390 -24.79 9.94 4.63
C ARG A 390 -23.95 9.98 3.35
#